data_AF-A0A7X8IGY4-F1
#
_entry.id   AF-A0A7X8IGY4-F1
#
_cell.length_a   1.000
_cell.length_b   1.000
_cell.length_c   1.000
_cell.angle_alpha   90.00
_cell.angle_beta   90.00
_cell.angle_gamma   90.00
#
_symmetry.space_group_name_H-M   'P 1'
#
loop_
_entity.id
_entity.type
_entity.pdbx_description
1 polymer ?
#
loop_
_entity_poly.entity_id
_entity_poly.type
_entity_poly.pdbx_seq_one_letter_code
_entity_poly.pdbx_strand_id
1 'polypeptide(L)'
;MNSLFREAVWLEGTTTHGYGTWPIPHELDTRITALLSDWCHLAEEKRVSESSIISDQQRATLLAYSERMASLAVRKKDRDIIIRGLIVLGVDGWRIDWRDNTMMLSLHNRSAELIGVEPASVFADAAKYLSLKVRKSFEQFLERKKEDISFDAMGFIESEDENGFRYKRTW
;
A
#
# COMPACT_ATOMS: atom_id res chain seq x y z
N MET A 1 -3.44 -25.67 -6.64
CA MET A 1 -2.66 -24.48 -6.24
C MET A 1 -3.15 -24.11 -4.86
N ASN A 2 -2.25 -24.11 -3.88
CA ASN A 2 -2.59 -23.69 -2.53
C ASN A 2 -2.85 -22.18 -2.50
N SER A 3 -3.57 -21.72 -1.48
CA SER A 3 -3.92 -20.30 -1.36
C SER A 3 -2.77 -19.50 -0.78
N LEU A 4 -2.37 -18.44 -1.49
CA LEU A 4 -1.29 -17.53 -1.13
C LEU A 4 -1.51 -16.93 0.27
N PHE A 5 -2.68 -16.34 0.52
CA PHE A 5 -2.94 -15.68 1.80
C PHE A 5 -3.24 -16.65 2.94
N ARG A 6 -3.70 -17.89 2.67
CA ARG A 6 -3.80 -18.92 3.73
C ARG A 6 -2.42 -19.40 4.19
N GLU A 7 -1.45 -19.48 3.28
CA GLU A 7 -0.08 -19.87 3.61
C GLU A 7 0.73 -18.71 4.22
N ALA A 8 0.26 -17.47 4.02
CA ALA A 8 0.87 -16.26 4.57
C ALA A 8 0.54 -16.02 6.06
N VAL A 9 0.62 -17.06 6.90
CA VAL A 9 0.42 -16.96 8.36
C VAL A 9 1.42 -16.04 9.06
N TRP A 10 2.55 -15.77 8.41
CA TRP A 10 3.59 -14.84 8.86
C TRP A 10 3.20 -13.36 8.73
N LEU A 11 2.06 -13.05 8.07
CA LEU A 11 1.45 -11.73 8.10
C LEU A 11 0.64 -11.48 9.38
N GLU A 12 0.50 -12.49 10.24
CA GLU A 12 -0.34 -12.48 11.43
C GLU A 12 0.49 -12.60 12.72
N GLY A 13 -0.20 -12.47 13.85
CA GLY A 13 0.37 -12.71 15.17
C GLY A 13 1.34 -11.63 15.68
N THR A 14 2.12 -12.01 16.69
CA THR A 14 3.09 -11.14 17.37
C THR A 14 4.29 -10.82 16.49
N THR A 15 4.54 -11.60 15.44
CA THR A 15 5.65 -11.43 14.50
C THR A 15 5.52 -10.20 13.61
N THR A 16 4.34 -9.55 13.55
CA THR A 16 4.13 -8.30 12.80
C THR A 16 3.75 -7.13 13.70
N HIS A 17 3.79 -7.33 15.02
CA HIS A 17 3.43 -6.28 15.97
C HIS A 17 4.38 -5.09 15.86
N GLY A 18 3.81 -3.89 15.64
CA GLY A 18 4.59 -2.67 15.44
C GLY A 18 5.32 -2.59 14.10
N TYR A 19 5.04 -3.47 13.14
CA TYR A 19 5.74 -3.53 11.85
C TYR A 19 5.85 -2.17 11.13
N GLY A 20 4.80 -1.35 11.22
CA GLY A 20 4.80 0.01 10.68
C GLY A 20 6.02 0.82 11.12
N THR A 21 6.46 0.73 12.39
CA THR A 21 7.54 1.54 12.98
C THR A 21 8.93 0.95 12.79
N TRP A 22 9.07 -0.25 12.25
CA TRP A 22 10.36 -0.89 12.05
C TRP A 22 11.24 -0.12 11.04
N PRO A 23 12.57 -0.34 11.03
CA PRO A 23 13.47 0.23 10.04
C PRO A 23 13.00 -0.05 8.59
N ILE A 24 13.21 0.89 7.68
CA ILE A 24 12.88 0.75 6.26
C ILE A 24 14.20 0.80 5.45
N PRO A 25 14.54 -0.23 4.65
CA PRO A 25 13.78 -1.46 4.40
C PRO A 25 13.91 -2.51 5.52
N HIS A 26 13.03 -3.50 5.51
CA HIS A 26 13.04 -4.69 6.37
C HIS A 26 12.82 -5.98 5.55
N GLU A 27 13.29 -7.13 6.00
CA GLU A 27 13.12 -8.42 5.31
C GLU A 27 11.66 -8.79 5.02
N LEU A 28 10.76 -8.36 5.90
CA LEU A 28 9.31 -8.54 5.74
C LEU A 28 8.77 -7.78 4.52
N ASP A 29 9.36 -6.63 4.16
CA ASP A 29 8.99 -5.91 2.94
C ASP A 29 9.26 -6.78 1.70
N THR A 30 10.43 -7.44 1.66
CA THR A 30 10.81 -8.34 0.56
C THR A 30 9.87 -9.54 0.47
N ARG A 31 9.48 -10.11 1.62
CA ARG A 31 8.57 -11.25 1.66
C ARG A 31 7.16 -10.89 1.17
N ILE A 32 6.64 -9.72 1.57
CA ILE A 32 5.37 -9.18 1.07
C ILE A 32 5.46 -8.87 -0.42
N THR A 33 6.58 -8.31 -0.88
CA THR A 33 6.84 -8.03 -2.28
C THR A 33 6.75 -9.29 -3.14
N ALA A 34 7.34 -10.40 -2.68
CA ALA A 34 7.29 -11.69 -3.37
C ALA A 34 5.85 -12.25 -3.41
N LEU A 35 5.15 -12.25 -2.27
CA LEU A 35 3.74 -12.67 -2.18
C LEU A 35 2.85 -11.88 -3.16
N LEU A 36 3.05 -10.56 -3.23
CA LEU A 36 2.30 -9.69 -4.13
C LEU A 36 2.61 -9.97 -5.59
N SER A 37 3.89 -10.24 -5.91
CA SER A 37 4.30 -10.64 -7.24
C SER A 37 3.56 -11.91 -7.67
N ASP A 38 3.51 -12.94 -6.82
CA ASP A 38 2.78 -14.17 -7.11
C ASP A 38 1.28 -13.90 -7.30
N TRP A 39 0.69 -13.07 -6.45
CA TRP A 39 -0.73 -12.68 -6.56
C TRP A 39 -1.02 -11.94 -7.88
N CYS A 40 -0.14 -11.04 -8.33
CA CYS A 40 -0.29 -10.33 -9.61
C CYS A 40 -0.27 -11.26 -10.83
N HIS A 41 0.39 -12.42 -10.75
CA HIS A 41 0.43 -13.41 -11.83
C HIS A 41 -0.79 -14.36 -11.84
N LEU A 42 -1.64 -14.33 -10.81
CA LEU A 42 -2.87 -15.11 -10.80
C LEU A 42 -3.88 -14.57 -11.82
N ALA A 43 -4.74 -15.45 -12.36
CA ALA A 43 -5.94 -15.05 -13.10
C ALA A 43 -6.87 -14.20 -12.21
N GLU A 44 -7.71 -13.35 -12.81
CA GLU A 44 -8.57 -12.42 -12.09
C GLU A 44 -9.50 -13.12 -11.10
N GLU A 45 -10.11 -14.24 -11.48
CA GLU A 45 -11.01 -15.02 -10.60
C GLU A 45 -10.26 -15.56 -9.37
N LYS A 46 -8.99 -15.92 -9.54
CA LYS A 46 -8.12 -16.36 -8.45
C LYS A 46 -7.68 -15.20 -7.57
N ARG A 47 -7.37 -14.03 -8.13
CA ARG A 47 -7.10 -12.82 -7.36
C ARG A 47 -8.29 -12.48 -6.46
N VAL A 48 -9.52 -12.49 -7.00
CA VAL A 48 -10.75 -12.26 -6.22
C VAL A 48 -10.92 -13.28 -5.11
N SER A 49 -10.69 -14.56 -5.40
CA SER A 49 -10.77 -15.64 -4.39
C SER A 49 -9.75 -15.42 -3.26
N GLU A 50 -8.51 -15.11 -3.58
CA GLU A 50 -7.43 -14.80 -2.63
C GLU A 50 -7.72 -13.55 -1.79
N SER A 51 -8.23 -12.48 -2.42
CA SER A 51 -8.64 -11.26 -1.72
C SER A 51 -9.75 -11.50 -0.70
N SER A 52 -10.68 -12.41 -0.99
CA SER A 52 -11.86 -12.68 -0.14
C SER A 52 -11.54 -13.33 1.20
N ILE A 53 -10.36 -13.96 1.31
CA ILE A 53 -9.94 -14.73 2.49
C ILE A 53 -8.92 -14.00 3.36
N ILE A 54 -8.47 -12.81 2.94
CA ILE A 54 -7.57 -11.96 3.73
C ILE A 54 -8.23 -11.63 5.07
N SER A 55 -7.50 -11.94 6.15
CA SER A 55 -7.93 -11.66 7.52
C SER A 55 -7.72 -10.20 7.90
N ASP A 56 -8.36 -9.75 8.99
CA ASP A 56 -8.19 -8.39 9.50
C ASP A 56 -6.74 -8.12 9.94
N GLN A 57 -6.07 -9.13 10.49
CA GLN A 57 -4.69 -9.00 10.95
C GLN A 57 -3.72 -8.92 9.77
N GLN A 58 -3.93 -9.73 8.73
CA GLN A 58 -3.18 -9.62 7.48
C GLN A 58 -3.35 -8.24 6.85
N ARG A 59 -4.59 -7.74 6.79
CA ARG A 59 -4.86 -6.39 6.28
C ARG A 59 -4.12 -5.31 7.06
N ALA A 60 -4.08 -5.38 8.39
CA ALA A 60 -3.35 -4.40 9.20
C ALA A 60 -1.85 -4.39 8.86
N THR A 61 -1.24 -5.58 8.69
CA THR A 61 0.16 -5.71 8.26
C THR A 61 0.38 -5.17 6.84
N LEU A 62 -0.54 -5.46 5.93
CA LEU A 62 -0.49 -4.99 4.53
C LEU A 62 -0.68 -3.47 4.41
N LEU A 63 -1.53 -2.87 5.24
CA LEU A 63 -1.67 -1.42 5.34
C LEU A 63 -0.37 -0.77 5.80
N ALA A 64 0.27 -1.33 6.84
CA ALA A 64 1.58 -0.89 7.31
C ALA A 64 2.67 -1.05 6.23
N TYR A 65 2.64 -2.14 5.46
CA TYR A 65 3.52 -2.29 4.30
C TYR A 65 3.30 -1.17 3.27
N SER A 66 2.04 -0.85 2.94
CA SER A 66 1.72 0.22 2.00
C SER A 66 2.31 1.57 2.44
N GLU A 67 2.18 1.93 3.73
CA GLU A 67 2.80 3.13 4.33
C GLU A 67 4.33 3.12 4.18
N ARG A 68 4.96 1.98 4.51
CA ARG A 68 6.41 1.79 4.41
C ARG A 68 6.90 1.93 2.96
N MET A 69 6.15 1.41 1.98
CA MET A 69 6.49 1.50 0.57
C MET A 69 6.41 2.93 0.05
N ALA A 70 5.45 3.73 0.50
CA ALA A 70 5.41 5.16 0.15
C ALA A 70 6.72 5.87 0.58
N SER A 71 7.17 5.62 1.82
CA SER A 71 8.45 6.17 2.29
C SER A 71 9.66 5.62 1.51
N LEU A 72 9.70 4.31 1.25
CA LEU A 72 10.80 3.67 0.54
C LEU A 72 10.90 4.13 -0.93
N ALA A 73 9.76 4.37 -1.59
CA ALA A 73 9.72 4.88 -2.95
C ALA A 73 10.44 6.23 -3.07
N VAL A 74 10.22 7.13 -2.12
CA VAL A 74 10.91 8.44 -2.08
C VAL A 74 12.41 8.25 -1.82
N ARG A 75 12.80 7.40 -0.84
CA ARG A 75 14.22 7.09 -0.56
C ARG A 75 14.96 6.58 -1.79
N LYS A 76 14.33 5.71 -2.56
CA LYS A 76 14.93 5.04 -3.72
C LYS A 76 14.69 5.75 -5.04
N LYS A 77 13.84 6.79 -5.05
CA LYS A 77 13.33 7.44 -6.27
C LYS A 77 12.77 6.41 -7.25
N ASP A 78 11.98 5.48 -6.74
CA ASP A 78 11.53 4.30 -7.47
C ASP A 78 10.00 4.27 -7.59
N ARG A 79 9.55 4.41 -8.83
CA ARG A 79 8.15 4.38 -9.24
C ARG A 79 7.47 3.04 -8.93
N ASP A 80 8.16 1.92 -9.12
CA ASP A 80 7.56 0.59 -9.02
C ASP A 80 7.23 0.25 -7.57
N ILE A 81 7.95 0.84 -6.61
CA ILE A 81 7.65 0.72 -5.18
C ILE A 81 6.30 1.38 -4.85
N ILE A 82 5.97 2.51 -5.47
CA ILE A 82 4.65 3.16 -5.32
C ILE A 82 3.55 2.23 -5.82
N ILE A 83 3.74 1.66 -7.01
CA ILE A 83 2.77 0.74 -7.62
C ILE A 83 2.53 -0.46 -6.71
N ARG A 84 3.59 -1.08 -6.17
CA ARG A 84 3.46 -2.19 -5.22
C ARG A 84 2.70 -1.79 -3.95
N GLY A 85 2.98 -0.61 -3.40
CA GLY A 85 2.28 -0.09 -2.24
C GLY A 85 0.78 0.14 -2.50
N LEU A 86 0.42 0.63 -3.68
CA LEU A 86 -0.97 0.81 -4.12
C LEU A 86 -1.68 -0.53 -4.39
N ILE A 87 -1.01 -1.50 -5.00
CA ILE A 87 -1.59 -2.83 -5.23
C ILE A 87 -1.86 -3.52 -3.88
N VAL A 88 -0.89 -3.54 -2.96
CA VAL A 88 -1.11 -4.12 -1.62
C VAL A 88 -2.23 -3.39 -0.89
N LEU A 89 -2.30 -2.06 -0.98
CA LEU A 89 -3.41 -1.34 -0.38
C LEU A 89 -4.72 -1.95 -0.88
N GLY A 90 -4.89 -2.01 -2.21
CA GLY A 90 -6.02 -2.53 -2.98
C GLY A 90 -6.41 -3.99 -2.81
N VAL A 91 -5.52 -4.81 -2.27
CA VAL A 91 -5.57 -6.27 -2.46
C VAL A 91 -6.74 -6.94 -1.74
N ASP A 92 -7.32 -6.30 -0.73
CA ASP A 92 -8.48 -6.81 0.01
C ASP A 92 -9.83 -6.44 -0.64
N GLY A 93 -9.83 -5.64 -1.71
CA GLY A 93 -11.04 -5.23 -2.41
C GLY A 93 -11.87 -4.16 -1.71
N TRP A 94 -11.30 -3.36 -0.81
CA TRP A 94 -12.00 -2.32 -0.02
C TRP A 94 -13.12 -2.92 0.82
N ARG A 95 -12.81 -3.98 1.56
CA ARG A 95 -13.82 -4.66 2.39
C ARG A 95 -14.18 -3.88 3.65
N ILE A 96 -13.29 -3.02 4.16
CA ILE A 96 -13.44 -2.31 5.45
C ILE A 96 -13.16 -0.79 5.28
N ASP A 97 -13.13 -0.04 6.38
CA ASP A 97 -13.11 1.43 6.48
C ASP A 97 -12.26 2.12 5.40
N TRP A 98 -12.93 2.93 4.60
CA TRP A 98 -12.36 3.67 3.49
C TRP A 98 -11.40 4.79 3.94
N ARG A 99 -11.45 5.19 5.22
CA ARG A 99 -10.62 6.26 5.78
C ARG A 99 -9.14 5.87 5.80
N ASP A 100 -8.82 4.69 6.32
CA ASP A 100 -7.45 4.17 6.37
C ASP A 100 -6.84 4.08 4.97
N ASN A 101 -7.64 3.62 4.01
CA ASN A 101 -7.22 3.54 2.60
C ASN A 101 -6.96 4.93 2.03
N THR A 102 -7.85 5.90 2.27
CA THR A 102 -7.69 7.29 1.80
C THR A 102 -6.41 7.91 2.33
N MET A 103 -6.07 7.69 3.61
CA MET A 103 -4.83 8.16 4.21
C MET A 103 -3.61 7.61 3.46
N MET A 104 -3.58 6.31 3.16
CA MET A 104 -2.46 5.72 2.41
C MET A 104 -2.39 6.19 0.96
N LEU A 105 -3.53 6.42 0.30
CA LEU A 105 -3.54 7.00 -1.05
C LEU A 105 -2.87 8.38 -1.08
N SER A 106 -3.05 9.20 -0.04
CA SER A 106 -2.38 10.50 0.08
C SER A 106 -0.85 10.38 0.12
N LEU A 107 -0.33 9.35 0.79
CA LEU A 107 1.12 9.11 0.86
C LEU A 107 1.69 8.70 -0.49
N HIS A 108 1.00 7.82 -1.22
CA HIS A 108 1.45 7.39 -2.55
C HIS A 108 1.35 8.50 -3.59
N ASN A 109 0.30 9.33 -3.51
CA ASN A 109 0.16 10.52 -4.34
C ASN A 109 1.34 11.47 -4.10
N ARG A 110 1.61 11.81 -2.84
CA ARG A 110 2.73 12.67 -2.46
C ARG A 110 4.08 12.07 -2.85
N SER A 111 4.26 10.76 -2.68
CA SER A 111 5.49 10.06 -3.05
C SER A 111 5.76 10.20 -4.54
N ALA A 112 4.72 10.08 -5.39
CA ALA A 112 4.85 10.25 -6.83
C ALA A 112 5.29 11.69 -7.18
N GLU A 113 4.68 12.71 -6.56
CA GLU A 113 5.07 14.11 -6.72
C GLU A 113 6.55 14.35 -6.34
N LEU A 114 6.98 13.83 -5.18
CA LEU A 114 8.34 14.00 -4.67
C LEU A 114 9.41 13.39 -5.58
N ILE A 115 9.10 12.29 -6.27
CA ILE A 115 10.02 11.64 -7.21
C ILE A 115 9.85 12.11 -8.65
N GLY A 116 8.95 13.07 -8.92
CA GLY A 116 8.71 13.64 -10.24
C GLY A 116 7.94 12.74 -11.20
N VAL A 117 7.09 11.84 -10.68
CA VAL A 117 6.22 10.96 -11.46
C VAL A 117 4.78 11.45 -11.36
N GLU A 118 4.05 11.42 -12.48
CA GLU A 118 2.64 11.80 -12.51
C GLU A 118 1.80 10.82 -11.64
N PRO A 119 1.13 11.30 -10.56
CA PRO A 119 0.39 10.42 -9.66
C PRO A 119 -0.68 9.59 -10.37
N ALA A 120 -1.41 10.17 -11.33
CA ALA A 120 -2.42 9.45 -12.08
C ALA A 120 -1.85 8.21 -12.81
N SER A 121 -0.60 8.28 -13.26
CA SER A 121 0.05 7.18 -13.98
C SER A 121 0.31 5.94 -13.11
N VAL A 122 0.76 6.13 -11.86
CA VAL A 122 1.07 5.01 -10.95
C VAL A 122 -0.20 4.40 -10.36
N PHE A 123 -1.23 5.22 -10.13
CA PHE A 123 -2.56 4.75 -9.74
C PHE A 123 -3.19 3.91 -10.86
N ALA A 124 -3.11 4.37 -12.12
CA ALA A 124 -3.61 3.62 -13.27
C ALA A 124 -2.88 2.28 -13.45
N ASP A 125 -1.56 2.23 -13.23
CA ASP A 125 -0.80 0.98 -13.34
C ASP A 125 -1.13 -0.02 -12.24
N ALA A 126 -1.27 0.44 -10.99
CA ALA A 126 -1.72 -0.41 -9.89
C ALA A 126 -3.15 -0.93 -10.12
N ALA A 127 -4.04 -0.06 -10.61
CA ALA A 127 -5.44 -0.37 -10.88
C ALA A 127 -5.64 -1.58 -11.81
N LYS A 128 -4.71 -1.85 -12.74
CA LYS A 128 -4.77 -2.99 -13.68
C LYS A 128 -4.95 -4.35 -12.98
N TYR A 129 -4.46 -4.50 -11.76
CA TYR A 129 -4.54 -5.76 -11.02
C TYR A 129 -5.76 -5.85 -10.09
N LEU A 130 -6.36 -4.71 -9.75
CA LEU A 130 -7.32 -4.55 -8.67
C LEU A 130 -8.76 -4.70 -9.16
N SER A 131 -9.71 -4.90 -8.25
CA SER A 131 -11.14 -4.99 -8.58
C SER A 131 -11.70 -3.65 -9.06
N LEU A 132 -12.78 -3.68 -9.86
CA LEU A 132 -13.43 -2.46 -10.36
C LEU A 132 -13.78 -1.46 -9.25
N LYS A 133 -14.19 -1.95 -8.07
CA LYS A 133 -14.49 -1.10 -6.91
C LYS A 133 -13.28 -0.28 -6.49
N VAL A 134 -12.12 -0.92 -6.36
CA VAL A 134 -10.88 -0.25 -5.95
C VAL A 134 -10.39 0.70 -7.03
N ARG A 135 -10.48 0.32 -8.32
CA ARG A 135 -10.15 1.19 -9.45
C ARG A 135 -10.94 2.50 -9.41
N LYS A 136 -12.26 2.41 -9.22
CA LYS A 136 -13.13 3.59 -9.08
C LYS A 136 -12.78 4.44 -7.87
N SER A 137 -12.38 3.84 -6.75
CA SER A 137 -11.92 4.60 -5.59
C SER A 137 -10.61 5.34 -5.84
N PHE A 138 -9.71 4.79 -6.66
CA PHE A 138 -8.48 5.48 -7.08
C PHE A 138 -8.80 6.69 -7.96
N GLU A 139 -9.68 6.51 -8.96
CA GLU A 139 -10.16 7.59 -9.82
C GLU A 139 -10.80 8.71 -9.00
N GLN A 140 -11.76 8.36 -8.13
CA GLN A 140 -12.44 9.32 -7.25
C GLN A 140 -11.48 10.04 -6.30
N PHE A 141 -10.42 9.39 -5.84
CA PHE A 141 -9.41 10.03 -5.00
C PHE A 141 -8.64 11.10 -5.77
N LEU A 142 -8.24 10.82 -7.02
CA LEU A 142 -7.50 11.75 -7.87
C LEU A 142 -8.32 12.96 -8.32
N GLU A 143 -9.65 12.85 -8.33
CA GLU A 143 -10.58 13.95 -8.65
C GLU A 143 -10.80 14.94 -7.49
N ARG A 144 -10.38 14.59 -6.27
CA ARG A 144 -10.55 15.45 -5.09
C ARG A 144 -9.67 16.70 -5.17
N LYS A 145 -10.10 17.76 -4.49
CA LYS A 145 -9.29 18.97 -4.35
C LYS A 145 -8.01 18.66 -3.57
N LYS A 146 -6.93 19.39 -3.86
CA LYS A 146 -5.62 19.17 -3.24
C LYS A 146 -5.66 19.24 -1.71
N GLU A 147 -6.52 20.11 -1.17
CA GLU A 147 -6.70 20.28 0.27
C GLU A 147 -7.35 19.06 0.92
N ASP A 148 -8.20 18.33 0.18
CA ASP A 148 -8.94 17.14 0.66
C ASP A 148 -8.13 15.84 0.54
N ILE A 149 -6.92 15.91 -0.04
CA ILE A 149 -6.02 14.76 -0.27
C ILE A 149 -4.60 14.99 0.26
N SER A 150 -4.36 16.11 0.96
CA SER A 150 -3.03 16.38 1.51
C SER A 150 -2.71 15.39 2.63
N PHE A 151 -1.50 14.85 2.62
CA PHE A 151 -1.05 13.93 3.67
C PHE A 151 -0.98 14.63 5.05
N ASP A 152 -0.77 15.94 5.08
CA ASP A 152 -0.84 16.77 6.29
C ASP A 152 -2.26 16.77 6.90
N ALA A 153 -3.31 16.88 6.09
CA ALA A 153 -4.70 16.78 6.57
C ALA A 153 -5.03 15.37 7.07
N MET A 154 -4.31 14.37 6.60
CA MET A 154 -4.35 12.98 7.08
C MET A 154 -3.41 12.74 8.28
N GLY A 155 -2.79 13.82 8.81
CA GLY A 155 -1.87 13.89 9.95
C GLY A 155 -0.56 13.10 9.77
N PHE A 156 -0.05 13.08 8.55
CA PHE A 156 1.33 12.71 8.30
C PHE A 156 2.17 13.95 8.10
N ILE A 157 3.46 13.86 8.39
CA ILE A 157 4.46 14.83 7.97
C ILE A 157 5.59 14.12 7.23
N GLU A 158 6.26 14.85 6.34
CA GLU A 158 7.55 14.43 5.80
C GLU A 158 8.62 14.54 6.90
N SER A 159 9.40 13.49 7.07
CA SER A 159 10.45 13.41 8.09
C SER A 159 11.59 12.51 7.60
N GLU A 160 12.52 12.21 8.48
CA GLU A 160 13.65 11.33 8.21
C GLU A 160 13.83 10.37 9.41
N ASP A 161 14.22 9.14 9.13
CA ASP A 161 14.81 8.23 10.11
C ASP A 161 16.30 8.00 9.79
N GLU A 162 16.96 7.16 10.57
CA GLU A 162 18.39 6.82 10.40
C GLU A 162 18.75 6.33 8.98
N ASN A 163 17.77 5.86 8.20
CA ASN A 163 17.93 5.30 6.87
C ASN A 163 17.31 6.20 5.76
N GLY A 164 16.88 7.42 6.09
CA GLY A 164 16.40 8.44 5.14
C GLY A 164 14.91 8.78 5.25
N PHE A 165 14.33 9.29 4.15
CA PHE A 165 12.97 9.84 4.11
C PHE A 165 11.91 8.93 4.75
N ARG A 166 11.06 9.47 5.62
CA ARG A 166 9.99 8.73 6.27
C ARG A 166 8.75 9.60 6.46
N TYR A 167 7.58 9.08 6.12
CA TYR A 167 6.33 9.66 6.62
C TYR A 167 6.18 9.35 8.10
N LYS A 168 5.94 10.39 8.91
CA LYS A 168 5.72 10.28 10.35
C LYS A 168 4.28 10.65 10.69
N ARG A 169 3.58 9.78 11.43
CA ARG A 169 2.26 10.05 12.00
C ARG A 169 2.34 11.11 13.10
N THR A 170 1.32 11.95 13.24
CA THR A 170 1.27 13.04 14.22
C THR A 170 0.40 12.75 15.45
N TRP A 171 -0.07 11.52 15.63
CA TRP A 171 -0.87 11.06 16.78
C TRP A 171 -0.34 9.75 17.37
#